data_AF-A0A662VGH1-F1
#
_entry.id   AF-A0A662VGH1-F1
#
_cell.length_a   1.000
_cell.length_b   1.000
_cell.length_c   1.000
_cell.angle_alpha   90.00
_cell.angle_beta   90.00
_cell.angle_gamma   90.00
#
_symmetry.space_group_name_H-M   'P 1'
#
loop_
_entity.id
_entity.type
_entity.pdbx_description
1 polymer ?
#
loop_
_entity_poly.entity_id
_entity_poly.type
_entity_poly.pdbx_seq_one_letter_code
_entity_poly.pdbx_strand_id
1 'polypeptide(L)'
;MSEVPLSALPRGSRALVVSIRGGRGLVNRLMQMGITPGTIIEVLDNTAGPIMIRVRGVTIALGRGVASKIFVRPYPHIPYPY
;
A
#
# COMPACT_ATOMS: atom_id res chain seq x y z
N MET A 1 -7.35 15.45 3.92
CA MET A 1 -6.29 14.46 3.69
C MET A 1 -6.65 13.67 2.45
N SER A 2 -5.91 13.84 1.36
CA SER A 2 -6.17 13.26 0.05
C SER A 2 -5.71 11.81 -0.04
N GLU A 3 -6.47 10.98 -0.75
CA GLU A 3 -6.05 9.62 -1.12
C GLU A 3 -5.09 9.69 -2.30
N VAL A 4 -4.01 8.91 -2.23
CA VAL A 4 -3.03 8.78 -3.32
C VAL A 4 -2.91 7.31 -3.71
N PRO A 5 -2.57 6.99 -4.97
CA PRO A 5 -2.29 5.61 -5.34
C PRO A 5 -1.02 5.14 -4.64
N LEU A 6 -1.00 3.86 -4.23
CA LEU A 6 0.16 3.23 -3.59
C LEU A 6 1.43 3.39 -4.43
N SER A 7 1.31 3.39 -5.76
CA SER A 7 2.43 3.57 -6.68
C SER A 7 3.10 4.94 -6.63
N ALA A 8 2.45 5.96 -6.06
CA ALA A 8 3.01 7.30 -5.92
C ALA A 8 3.75 7.50 -4.58
N LEU A 9 3.67 6.55 -3.64
CA LEU A 9 4.34 6.70 -2.36
C LEU A 9 5.84 6.42 -2.47
N PRO A 10 6.71 7.26 -1.86
CA PRO A 10 8.14 7.00 -1.84
C PRO A 10 8.47 5.84 -0.91
N ARG A 11 9.63 5.22 -1.15
CA ARG A 11 10.23 4.22 -0.26
C ARG A 11 10.30 4.74 1.18
N GLY A 12 10.04 3.85 2.14
CA GLY A 12 10.03 4.14 3.58
C GLY A 12 8.72 4.75 4.08
N SER A 13 7.76 5.04 3.20
CA SER A 13 6.48 5.62 3.60
C SER A 13 5.56 4.58 4.22
N ARG A 14 4.82 4.97 5.25
CA ARG A 14 3.69 4.21 5.79
C ARG A 14 2.39 4.84 5.33
N ALA A 15 1.41 4.02 5.00
CA ALA A 15 0.11 4.48 4.58
C ALA A 15 -1.00 3.51 4.98
N LEU A 16 -2.19 4.05 5.18
CA LEU A 16 -3.40 3.30 5.44
C LEU A 16 -4.11 3.00 4.12
N VAL A 17 -4.44 1.75 3.85
CA VAL A 17 -5.28 1.38 2.70
C VAL A 17 -6.69 1.92 2.92
N VAL A 18 -7.20 2.70 1.99
CA VAL A 18 -8.54 3.29 2.06
C VAL A 18 -9.49 2.57 1.13
N SER A 19 -9.09 2.35 -0.12
CA SER A 19 -9.93 1.64 -1.09
C SER A 19 -9.10 0.94 -2.17
N ILE A 20 -9.71 -0.03 -2.86
CA ILE A 20 -9.10 -0.79 -3.95
C ILE A 20 -10.03 -0.68 -5.15
N ARG A 21 -9.54 -0.16 -6.27
CA ARG A 21 -10.31 0.03 -7.50
C ARG A 21 -9.94 -1.04 -8.54
N GLY A 22 -10.81 -2.00 -8.78
CA GLY A 22 -10.58 -3.01 -9.82
C GLY A 22 -11.72 -4.01 -9.92
N GLY A 23 -11.58 -4.98 -10.82
CA GLY A 23 -12.53 -6.09 -10.93
C GLY A 23 -12.54 -6.95 -9.68
N ARG A 24 -13.66 -7.64 -9.42
CA ARG A 24 -13.88 -8.48 -8.22
C ARG A 24 -12.74 -9.48 -7.97
N GLY A 25 -12.20 -10.11 -9.02
CA GLY A 25 -11.10 -11.07 -8.90
C GLY A 25 -9.80 -10.46 -8.36
N LEU A 26 -9.45 -9.24 -8.80
CA LEU A 26 -8.27 -8.53 -8.30
C LEU A 26 -8.47 -8.11 -6.83
N VAL A 27 -9.65 -7.58 -6.51
CA VAL A 27 -9.98 -7.13 -5.16
C VAL A 27 -9.95 -8.32 -4.19
N ASN A 28 -10.57 -9.44 -4.53
CA ASN A 28 -10.53 -10.66 -3.71
C ASN A 28 -9.11 -11.17 -3.50
N ARG A 29 -8.28 -11.20 -4.56
CA ARG A 29 -6.88 -11.62 -4.43
C ARG A 29 -6.09 -10.72 -3.49
N LEU A 30 -6.27 -9.40 -3.60
CA LEU A 30 -5.62 -8.44 -2.70
C LEU A 30 -6.08 -8.61 -1.24
N MET A 31 -7.38 -8.78 -1.02
CA MET A 31 -7.93 -9.02 0.32
C MET A 31 -7.42 -10.33 0.93
N GLN A 32 -7.33 -11.41 0.15
CA GLN A 32 -6.75 -12.69 0.61
C GLN A 32 -5.28 -12.57 0.99
N MET A 33 -4.53 -11.68 0.32
CA MET A 33 -3.14 -11.36 0.68
C MET A 33 -3.02 -10.42 1.89
N GLY A 34 -4.14 -10.04 2.52
CA GLY A 34 -4.16 -9.13 3.68
C GLY A 34 -4.16 -7.65 3.33
N ILE A 35 -4.25 -7.30 2.04
CA ILE A 35 -4.39 -5.91 1.58
C ILE A 35 -5.88 -5.57 1.60
N THR A 36 -6.36 -5.16 2.78
CA THR A 36 -7.74 -4.76 3.01
C THR A 36 -7.82 -3.28 3.39
N PRO A 37 -8.94 -2.59 3.08
CA PRO A 37 -9.22 -1.28 3.68
C PRO A 37 -9.04 -1.30 5.20
N GLY A 38 -8.42 -0.25 5.74
CA GLY A 38 -8.07 -0.14 7.16
C GLY A 38 -6.73 -0.78 7.54
N THR A 39 -6.04 -1.46 6.63
CA THR A 39 -4.71 -2.03 6.92
C THR A 39 -3.60 -1.01 6.69
N ILE A 40 -2.65 -0.93 7.62
CA ILE A 40 -1.42 -0.14 7.46
C ILE A 40 -0.41 -0.96 6.64
N ILE A 41 0.15 -0.32 5.64
CA ILE A 41 1.20 -0.88 4.79
C ILE A 41 2.41 0.03 4.77
N GLU A 42 3.57 -0.56 4.57
CA GLU A 42 4.85 0.13 4.50
C GLU A 42 5.49 -0.13 3.14
N VAL A 43 5.88 0.94 2.44
CA VAL A 43 6.55 0.83 1.15
C VAL A 43 8.03 0.53 1.40
N LEU A 44 8.45 -0.69 1.10
CA LEU A 44 9.85 -1.10 1.24
C LEU A 44 10.69 -0.62 0.06
N ASP A 45 10.11 -0.67 -1.15
CA ASP A 45 10.76 -0.23 -2.37
C ASP A 45 9.76 0.20 -3.46
N ASN A 46 10.09 1.26 -4.19
CA ASN A 46 9.34 1.79 -5.35
C ASN A 46 10.27 2.30 -6.47
N THR A 47 11.54 1.90 -6.48
CA THR A 47 12.57 2.54 -7.31
C THR A 47 12.50 2.13 -8.78
N ALA A 48 12.46 0.83 -9.08
CA ALA A 48 12.30 0.29 -10.44
C ALA A 48 11.69 -1.11 -10.38
N GLY A 49 10.69 -1.38 -11.22
CA GLY A 49 9.98 -2.66 -11.24
C GLY A 49 8.75 -2.71 -10.31
N PRO A 50 8.36 -3.90 -9.82
CA PRO A 50 7.21 -4.06 -8.92
C PRO A 50 7.47 -3.38 -7.57
N ILE A 51 6.42 -2.84 -6.99
CA ILE A 51 6.48 -2.16 -5.70
C ILE A 51 6.48 -3.22 -4.60
N MET A 52 7.48 -3.16 -3.72
CA MET A 52 7.54 -4.01 -2.54
C MET A 52 6.86 -3.29 -1.38
N ILE A 53 5.85 -3.94 -0.82
CA ILE A 53 5.18 -3.47 0.38
C ILE A 53 5.26 -4.50 1.49
N ARG A 54 5.24 -4.03 2.73
CA ARG A 54 5.05 -4.87 3.91
C ARG A 54 3.64 -4.68 4.46
N VAL A 55 2.94 -5.79 4.63
CA VAL A 55 1.55 -5.86 5.11
C VAL A 55 1.51 -6.91 6.21
N ARG A 56 1.11 -6.52 7.43
CA ARG A 56 1.02 -7.46 8.59
C ARG A 56 2.29 -8.30 8.79
N GLY A 57 3.46 -7.71 8.58
CA GLY A 57 4.76 -8.40 8.74
C GLY A 57 5.20 -9.23 7.53
N VAL A 58 4.38 -9.38 6.50
CA VAL A 58 4.71 -10.12 5.26
C VAL A 58 5.08 -9.15 4.15
N THR A 59 6.13 -9.47 3.40
CA THR A 59 6.58 -8.68 2.24
C THR A 59 5.94 -9.22 0.96
N ILE A 60 5.33 -8.32 0.19
CA ILE A 60 4.60 -8.65 -1.04
C ILE A 60 5.10 -7.73 -2.16
N ALA A 61 5.41 -8.32 -3.32
CA ALA A 61 5.69 -7.58 -4.54
C ALA A 61 4.40 -7.37 -5.34
N LEU A 62 4.05 -6.12 -5.61
CA LEU A 62 2.90 -5.74 -6.42
C LEU A 62 3.36 -5.12 -7.73
N GLY A 63 2.88 -5.65 -8.85
CA GLY A 63 3.07 -4.98 -10.14
C GLY A 63 2.51 -3.55 -10.11
N ARG A 64 3.16 -2.62 -10.82
CA ARG A 64 2.78 -1.19 -10.78
C ARG A 64 1.31 -0.95 -11.16
N GLY A 65 0.77 -1.71 -12.11
CA GLY A 65 -0.64 -1.62 -12.51
C GLY A 65 -1.65 -2.11 -11.47
N VAL A 66 -1.21 -2.95 -10.51
CA VAL A 66 -2.03 -3.33 -9.34
C VAL A 66 -1.88 -2.28 -8.25
N ALA A 67 -0.66 -1.80 -7.99
CA ALA A 67 -0.42 -0.77 -6.99
C ALA A 67 -1.12 0.57 -7.32
N SER A 68 -1.21 0.94 -8.60
CA SER A 68 -1.94 2.16 -9.03
C SER A 68 -3.44 2.11 -8.75
N LYS A 69 -3.98 0.92 -8.50
CA LYS A 69 -5.39 0.67 -8.18
C LYS A 69 -5.68 0.68 -6.67
N ILE A 70 -4.64 0.67 -5.83
CA ILE A 70 -4.77 0.67 -4.38
C ILE A 70 -4.63 2.11 -3.90
N PHE A 71 -5.70 2.65 -3.36
CA PHE A 71 -5.75 4.01 -2.84
C PHE A 71 -5.46 3.99 -1.35
N VAL A 72 -4.51 4.83 -0.96
CA VAL A 72 -3.97 4.86 0.38
C VAL A 72 -3.88 6.30 0.87
N ARG A 73 -3.90 6.45 2.19
CA ARG A 73 -3.69 7.72 2.87
C ARG A 73 -2.35 7.67 3.61
N PRO A 74 -1.43 8.63 3.40
CA PRO A 74 -0.19 8.69 4.15
C PRO A 74 -0.46 8.64 5.65
N TYR A 75 0.26 7.76 6.35
CA TYR A 75 0.18 7.61 7.79
C TYR A 75 1.47 8.19 8.38
N PRO A 76 1.43 9.42 8.93
CA PRO A 76 2.63 10.04 9.48
C PRO A 76 3.13 9.20 10.65
N HIS A 77 4.38 8.74 10.54
CA HIS A 77 5.11 8.27 11.72
C HIS A 77 5.41 9.52 12.54
N ILE A 78 4.69 9.72 13.65
CA ILE A 78 5.01 10.76 14.62
C ILE A 78 6.10 10.17 15.51
N PRO A 79 7.39 10.55 15.36
CA PRO A 79 8.37 10.21 16.37
C PRO A 79 7.98 10.95 17.65
N TYR A 80 7.82 10.20 18.75
CA TYR A 80 7.66 10.83 20.05
C TYR A 80 8.93 11.62 20.37
N PRO A 81 8.84 12.93 20.66
CA PRO A 81 9.97 13.66 21.19
C PRO A 81 10.24 13.15 22.61
N TYR A 82 11.42 12.60 22.83
CA TYR A 82 12.05 12.52 24.15
C TYR A 82 13.10 13.63 24.22
#